data_AF-A0A946DW23-F1
#
_entry.id   AF-A0A946DW23-F1
#
_cell.length_a   1.000
_cell.length_b   1.000
_cell.length_c   1.000
_cell.angle_alpha   90.00
_cell.angle_beta   90.00
_cell.angle_gamma   90.00
#
_symmetry.space_group_name_H-M   'P 1'
#
loop_
_entity.id
_entity.type
_entity.pdbx_description
1 polymer ?
#
loop_
_entity_poly.entity_id
_entity_poly.type
_entity_poly.pdbx_seq_one_letter_code
_entity_poly.pdbx_strand_id
1 'polypeptide(L)'
;MRRLLGYTDEISVQPGQTLNFKVSSEDEGQFDLKIVHIRSGDDSPGGPGLKQRVVDAEVNGTYPARYQATQVGSFVSLDRAEAFALESFTIQALIWPTLLSKDEQTVMGNWDASAGSGYAIVMEGGKAALKIGDGSSVETLTSGAVMHERRWYFVAASFDAATGEATLVQEPLVRYAGEGDKANATSTMAVRPGKGARFLIAAHNTASDGAIVADGLFNGKIDTPSVVNRALSRAAMERLKERKVPRDLATDVVALWDLSKEMNGIIAHDVSANRHHGALVNMPTRAMKGWNHDGSEMVWTHKPEHYGAIHFHDDDLYDCGWESDASWTVPQGTKSGTYCVELTQGDQWFYISFYVRPPTGKPTAKLALLVATCSYYAYVNHHMAYDWGTLGEHSGNTFAIFDLEDMHLHMHPEHGLSMYDNHSDGSGVAYASRLRPFMHMGPRGHLWQYNADTHITDWLEEKGIEFDVITDDDMHAEGVSLLEHYDCVMTTTHPEYY
;
A
#
# COMPACT_ATOMS: atom_id res chain seq x y z
N MET A 1 5.45 -21.97 -9.95
CA MET A 1 5.27 -20.74 -9.15
C MET A 1 6.60 -20.38 -8.54
N ARG A 2 6.87 -19.09 -8.37
CA ARG A 2 8.14 -18.62 -7.81
C ARG A 2 8.08 -18.74 -6.29
N ARG A 3 9.02 -19.49 -5.72
CA ARG A 3 9.11 -19.68 -4.26
C ARG A 3 10.24 -18.91 -3.62
N LEU A 4 11.09 -18.27 -4.43
CA LEU A 4 12.19 -17.41 -4.01
C LEU A 4 11.97 -16.03 -4.62
N LEU A 5 11.83 -15.03 -3.77
CA LEU A 5 11.51 -13.66 -4.14
C LEU A 5 12.41 -12.69 -3.38
N GLY A 6 12.59 -11.49 -3.92
CA GLY A 6 13.28 -10.45 -3.18
C GLY A 6 13.16 -9.08 -3.80
N TYR A 7 13.58 -8.07 -3.05
CA TYR A 7 13.66 -6.69 -3.51
C TYR A 7 14.75 -5.94 -2.75
N THR A 8 14.99 -4.70 -3.16
CA THR A 8 15.96 -3.82 -2.51
C THR A 8 15.33 -2.48 -2.13
N ASP A 9 15.91 -1.81 -1.15
CA ASP A 9 15.45 -0.53 -0.65
C ASP A 9 15.91 0.68 -1.47
N GLU A 10 16.84 0.53 -2.40
CA GLU A 10 17.24 1.59 -3.34
C GLU A 10 17.33 1.05 -4.77
N ILE A 11 16.96 1.86 -5.76
CA ILE A 11 17.04 1.47 -7.18
C ILE A 11 18.28 2.00 -7.88
N SER A 12 18.81 3.15 -7.44
CA SER A 12 19.96 3.83 -8.04
C SER A 12 20.92 4.25 -6.92
N VAL A 13 22.19 3.88 -7.05
CA VAL A 13 23.21 4.13 -6.02
C VAL A 13 24.55 4.54 -6.62
N GLN A 14 25.27 5.37 -5.89
CA GLN A 14 26.64 5.79 -6.16
C GLN A 14 27.65 4.87 -5.46
N PRO A 15 28.90 4.77 -5.95
CA PRO A 15 29.99 4.16 -5.19
C PRO A 15 30.11 4.73 -3.77
N GLY A 16 30.07 3.85 -2.77
CA GLY A 16 30.08 4.17 -1.35
C GLY A 16 28.71 4.22 -0.67
N GLN A 17 27.61 4.18 -1.44
CA GLN A 17 26.27 3.99 -0.90
C GLN A 17 25.95 2.49 -0.73
N THR A 18 24.97 2.19 0.12
CA THR A 18 24.61 0.83 0.52
C THR A 18 23.21 0.48 0.04
N LEU A 19 23.08 -0.71 -0.53
CA LEU A 19 21.81 -1.39 -0.82
C LEU A 19 21.54 -2.45 0.24
N ASN A 20 20.30 -2.58 0.69
CA ASN A 20 19.85 -3.71 1.50
C ASN A 20 18.95 -4.61 0.65
N PHE A 21 19.22 -5.92 0.69
CA PHE A 21 18.48 -6.94 -0.04
C PHE A 21 17.61 -7.72 0.93
N LYS A 22 16.33 -7.82 0.61
CA LYS A 22 15.30 -8.50 1.40
C LYS A 22 14.80 -9.67 0.59
N VAL A 23 14.90 -10.88 1.14
CA VAL A 23 14.64 -12.13 0.42
C VAL A 23 13.63 -12.95 1.22
N SER A 24 12.60 -13.45 0.54
CA SER A 24 11.65 -14.39 1.10
C SER A 24 11.69 -15.68 0.30
N SER A 25 11.72 -16.81 1.01
CA SER A 25 11.62 -18.12 0.40
C SER A 25 10.63 -19.00 1.15
N GLU A 26 9.77 -19.70 0.40
CA GLU A 26 8.91 -20.75 0.93
C GLU A 26 9.66 -22.05 1.21
N ASP A 27 10.84 -22.22 0.60
CA ASP A 27 11.67 -23.41 0.74
C ASP A 27 12.65 -23.25 1.93
N GLU A 28 12.76 -24.30 2.75
CA GLU A 28 13.77 -24.36 3.81
C GLU A 28 15.21 -24.41 3.26
N GLY A 29 16.19 -24.15 4.15
CA GLY A 29 17.61 -24.32 3.85
C GLY A 29 18.32 -23.00 3.58
N GLN A 30 18.95 -22.88 2.42
CA GLN A 30 19.78 -21.74 2.07
C GLN A 30 19.59 -21.34 0.60
N PHE A 31 19.77 -20.06 0.30
CA PHE A 31 19.83 -19.53 -1.06
C PHE A 31 21.20 -18.91 -1.32
N ASP A 32 21.62 -18.93 -2.58
CA ASP A 32 22.82 -18.23 -3.03
C ASP A 32 22.46 -16.85 -3.58
N LEU A 33 23.35 -15.89 -3.34
CA LEU A 33 23.24 -14.50 -3.76
C LEU A 33 24.51 -14.09 -4.50
N LYS A 34 24.37 -13.52 -5.70
CA LYS A 34 25.49 -12.97 -6.48
C LYS A 34 25.15 -11.63 -7.09
N ILE A 35 26.07 -10.68 -7.02
CA ILE A 35 26.00 -9.45 -7.81
C ILE A 35 26.44 -9.75 -9.24
N VAL A 36 25.61 -9.36 -10.21
CA VAL A 36 25.88 -9.50 -11.63
C VAL A 36 25.71 -8.16 -12.33
N HIS A 37 26.60 -7.86 -13.28
CA HIS A 37 26.43 -6.76 -14.21
C HIS A 37 25.70 -7.28 -15.45
N ILE A 38 24.59 -6.64 -15.80
CA ILE A 38 23.73 -7.02 -16.92
C ILE A 38 24.06 -6.17 -18.13
N ARG A 39 24.40 -6.83 -19.23
CA ARG A 39 24.57 -6.18 -20.53
C ARG A 39 23.33 -6.36 -21.41
N SER A 40 22.76 -7.57 -21.40
CA SER A 40 21.52 -7.93 -22.10
C SER A 40 20.72 -8.89 -21.23
N GLY A 41 19.43 -8.61 -21.03
CA GLY A 41 18.49 -9.47 -20.30
C GLY A 41 17.66 -10.40 -21.18
N ASP A 42 17.65 -10.19 -22.50
CA ASP A 42 16.76 -10.88 -23.43
C ASP A 42 17.33 -12.24 -23.84
N ASP A 43 16.75 -13.32 -23.32
CA ASP A 43 17.09 -14.70 -23.66
C ASP A 43 16.12 -15.35 -24.67
N SER A 44 15.27 -14.54 -25.33
CA SER A 44 14.32 -15.04 -26.31
C SER A 44 14.99 -15.62 -27.56
N PRO A 45 14.35 -16.59 -28.25
CA PRO A 45 14.87 -17.13 -29.49
C PRO A 45 15.03 -16.05 -30.58
N GLY A 46 16.25 -15.83 -31.02
CA GLY A 46 16.59 -14.80 -32.02
C GLY A 46 16.93 -13.42 -31.43
N GLY A 47 16.80 -13.25 -30.12
CA GLY A 47 17.31 -12.12 -29.38
C GLY A 47 18.85 -12.15 -29.21
N PRO A 48 19.43 -11.12 -28.58
CA PRO A 48 20.87 -11.02 -28.30
C PRO A 48 21.40 -12.10 -27.34
N GLY A 49 20.51 -12.76 -26.59
CA GLY A 49 20.84 -13.70 -25.53
C GLY A 49 21.14 -13.00 -24.21
N LEU A 50 20.98 -13.74 -23.10
CA LEU A 50 21.39 -13.27 -21.78
C LEU A 50 22.91 -13.05 -21.75
N LYS A 51 23.33 -11.81 -21.50
CA LYS A 51 24.73 -11.41 -21.36
C LYS A 51 24.91 -10.79 -19.99
N GLN A 52 25.47 -11.55 -19.05
CA GLN A 52 25.78 -11.09 -17.71
C GLN A 52 27.18 -11.54 -17.27
N ARG A 53 27.78 -10.78 -16.35
CA ARG A 53 29.05 -11.15 -15.72
C ARG A 53 28.93 -11.02 -14.21
N VAL A 54 29.45 -12.01 -13.48
CA VAL A 54 29.55 -11.93 -12.03
C VAL A 54 30.52 -10.82 -11.66
N VAL A 55 30.11 -10.00 -10.70
CA VAL A 55 30.93 -8.96 -10.08
C VAL A 55 31.53 -9.54 -8.82
N ASP A 56 32.84 -9.37 -8.64
CA ASP A 56 33.47 -9.73 -7.38
C ASP A 56 32.99 -8.75 -6.30
N ALA A 57 32.15 -9.25 -5.41
CA ALA A 57 31.47 -8.46 -4.38
C ALA A 57 31.47 -9.25 -3.08
N GLU A 58 31.81 -8.58 -1.97
CA GLU A 58 31.90 -9.19 -0.64
C GLU A 58 30.57 -9.79 -0.15
N VAL A 59 29.44 -9.32 -0.70
CA VAL A 59 28.10 -9.81 -0.40
C VAL A 59 27.79 -11.14 -1.10
N ASN A 60 28.59 -11.57 -2.09
CA ASN A 60 28.35 -12.83 -2.78
C ASN A 60 28.53 -14.00 -1.81
N GLY A 61 27.52 -14.87 -1.72
CA GLY A 61 27.57 -15.97 -0.77
C GLY A 61 26.25 -16.71 -0.63
N THR A 62 26.17 -17.49 0.44
CA THR A 62 25.03 -18.34 0.75
C THR A 62 24.39 -17.86 2.06
N TYR A 63 23.07 -17.70 2.06
CA TYR A 63 22.30 -17.08 3.14
C TYR A 63 21.18 -18.03 3.61
N PRO A 64 20.78 -17.99 4.89
CA PRO A 64 19.65 -18.78 5.37
C PRO A 64 18.35 -18.35 4.70
N ALA A 65 17.58 -19.31 4.20
CA ALA A 65 16.27 -19.07 3.63
C ALA A 65 15.21 -18.97 4.74
N ARG A 66 14.28 -18.02 4.60
CA ARG A 66 13.10 -17.87 5.47
C ARG A 66 11.93 -17.29 4.70
N TYR A 67 10.72 -17.68 5.08
CA TYR A 67 9.52 -17.03 4.61
C TYR A 67 9.28 -15.74 5.42
N GLN A 68 9.03 -14.65 4.71
CA GLN A 68 8.65 -13.37 5.29
C GLN A 68 7.24 -13.01 4.84
N ALA A 69 6.32 -12.88 5.81
CA ALA A 69 4.94 -12.52 5.54
C ALA A 69 4.79 -11.01 5.25
N THR A 70 3.80 -10.64 4.45
CA THR A 70 3.54 -9.28 4.00
C THR A 70 2.21 -8.79 4.54
N GLN A 71 2.18 -7.62 5.19
CA GLN A 71 0.93 -6.92 5.49
C GLN A 71 0.40 -6.27 4.23
N VAL A 72 -0.77 -6.73 3.76
CA VAL A 72 -1.47 -6.16 2.61
C VAL A 72 -2.65 -5.31 3.07
N GLY A 73 -3.02 -4.36 2.24
CA GLY A 73 -4.14 -3.44 2.37
C GLY A 73 -3.88 -2.28 3.33
N SER A 74 -4.68 -1.23 3.17
CA SER A 74 -4.43 0.07 3.76
C SER A 74 -5.33 0.38 4.95
N PHE A 75 -4.76 1.05 5.94
CA PHE A 75 -5.45 1.43 7.17
C PHE A 75 -4.72 2.56 7.89
N VAL A 76 -5.28 3.05 8.99
CA VAL A 76 -4.59 3.97 9.91
C VAL A 76 -4.28 3.23 11.20
N SER A 77 -3.03 3.29 11.65
CA SER A 77 -2.57 2.72 12.92
C SER A 77 -2.26 3.80 13.96
N LEU A 78 -2.58 3.51 15.23
CA LEU A 78 -2.25 4.35 16.37
C LEU A 78 -1.52 3.59 17.47
N ASP A 79 -0.29 4.03 17.77
CA ASP A 79 0.59 3.43 18.78
C ASP A 79 0.36 4.02 20.18
N ARG A 80 -0.91 4.06 20.60
CA ARG A 80 -1.40 4.59 21.90
C ARG A 80 -2.59 3.78 22.43
N ALA A 81 -2.45 2.45 22.47
CA ALA A 81 -3.53 1.52 22.85
C ALA A 81 -4.23 1.92 24.18
N GLU A 82 -3.47 2.41 25.16
CA GLU A 82 -3.96 2.84 26.46
C GLU A 82 -4.96 3.99 26.40
N ALA A 83 -4.84 4.90 25.43
CA ALA A 83 -5.75 6.04 25.28
C ALA A 83 -7.15 5.59 24.82
N PHE A 84 -7.25 4.41 24.22
CA PHE A 84 -8.47 3.85 23.64
C PHE A 84 -9.05 2.68 24.45
N ALA A 85 -8.45 2.34 25.59
CA ALA A 85 -8.98 1.37 26.55
C ALA A 85 -10.15 1.98 27.34
N LEU A 86 -11.28 2.15 26.67
CA LEU A 86 -12.47 2.85 27.19
C LEU A 86 -13.51 1.87 27.70
N GLU A 87 -14.11 2.15 28.85
CA GLU A 87 -15.25 1.37 29.38
C GLU A 87 -16.57 1.83 28.73
N SER A 88 -16.83 3.14 28.74
CA SER A 88 -17.92 3.78 28.01
C SER A 88 -17.35 4.57 26.85
N PHE A 89 -18.02 4.56 25.70
CA PHE A 89 -17.49 5.21 24.52
C PHE A 89 -18.56 5.61 23.52
N THR A 90 -18.18 6.51 22.63
CA THR A 90 -18.83 6.70 21.33
C THR A 90 -17.74 6.72 20.26
N ILE A 91 -17.91 5.89 19.23
CA ILE A 91 -17.13 5.95 18.01
C ILE A 91 -18.04 6.25 16.83
N GLN A 92 -17.58 7.08 15.89
CA GLN A 92 -18.37 7.46 14.72
C GLN A 92 -17.48 7.83 13.54
N ALA A 93 -18.02 7.66 12.34
CA ALA A 93 -17.40 8.06 11.09
C ALA A 93 -18.46 8.33 10.00
N LEU A 94 -18.05 9.03 8.95
CA LEU A 94 -18.77 9.08 7.69
C LEU A 94 -18.09 8.09 6.75
N ILE A 95 -18.85 7.16 6.19
CA ILE A 95 -18.31 6.08 5.35
C ILE A 95 -18.96 6.05 3.97
N TRP A 96 -18.21 5.58 2.99
CA TRP A 96 -18.65 5.37 1.62
C TRP A 96 -18.19 3.98 1.18
N PRO A 97 -18.93 2.90 1.53
CA PRO A 97 -18.49 1.53 1.26
C PRO A 97 -18.49 1.25 -0.24
N THR A 98 -17.48 0.56 -0.75
CA THR A 98 -17.36 0.22 -2.18
C THR A 98 -17.50 -1.26 -2.48
N LEU A 99 -17.34 -2.12 -1.47
CA LEU A 99 -17.47 -3.57 -1.62
C LEU A 99 -18.35 -4.12 -0.50
N LEU A 100 -19.57 -4.57 -0.82
CA LEU A 100 -20.48 -5.15 0.19
C LEU A 100 -20.47 -6.68 0.22
N SER A 101 -19.79 -7.33 -0.72
CA SER A 101 -19.75 -8.79 -0.88
C SER A 101 -18.93 -9.51 0.19
N LYS A 102 -18.08 -8.78 0.93
CA LYS A 102 -17.33 -9.33 2.07
C LYS A 102 -18.22 -9.63 3.26
N ASP A 103 -17.89 -10.71 3.97
CA ASP A 103 -18.60 -11.12 5.19
C ASP A 103 -18.49 -10.07 6.30
N GLU A 104 -17.28 -9.59 6.59
CA GLU A 104 -17.00 -8.58 7.62
C GLU A 104 -15.89 -7.62 7.17
N GLN A 105 -16.06 -6.33 7.47
CA GLN A 105 -15.07 -5.28 7.26
C GLN A 105 -15.09 -4.29 8.43
N THR A 106 -13.94 -3.84 8.91
CA THR A 106 -13.86 -3.00 10.11
C THR A 106 -13.74 -1.53 9.74
N VAL A 107 -14.66 -0.71 10.25
CA VAL A 107 -14.59 0.75 10.04
C VAL A 107 -13.55 1.36 10.99
N MET A 108 -13.66 1.10 12.29
CA MET A 108 -12.69 1.55 13.29
C MET A 108 -12.91 0.90 14.65
N GLY A 109 -11.86 0.76 15.44
CA GLY A 109 -11.92 0.24 16.81
C GLY A 109 -10.56 -0.15 17.37
N ASN A 110 -10.54 -0.63 18.62
CA ASN A 110 -9.37 -1.29 19.21
C ASN A 110 -9.51 -2.82 19.27
N TRP A 111 -10.42 -3.37 18.46
CA TRP A 111 -10.74 -4.79 18.40
C TRP A 111 -9.49 -5.63 18.13
N ASP A 112 -9.26 -6.62 18.99
CA ASP A 112 -8.30 -7.70 18.82
C ASP A 112 -9.08 -8.97 18.48
N ALA A 113 -9.02 -9.36 17.21
CA ALA A 113 -9.75 -10.53 16.71
C ALA A 113 -9.20 -11.84 17.30
N SER A 114 -7.90 -11.90 17.62
CA SER A 114 -7.27 -13.10 18.18
C SER A 114 -7.66 -13.34 19.63
N ALA A 115 -7.79 -12.26 20.40
CA ALA A 115 -8.23 -12.31 21.79
C ALA A 115 -9.76 -12.32 21.93
N GLY A 116 -10.51 -11.83 20.94
CA GLY A 116 -11.94 -11.59 21.08
C GLY A 116 -12.25 -10.48 22.10
N SER A 117 -11.44 -9.41 22.08
CA SER A 117 -11.43 -8.36 23.12
C SER A 117 -11.41 -6.96 22.51
N GLY A 118 -12.02 -6.00 23.21
CA GLY A 118 -12.12 -4.60 22.81
C GLY A 118 -13.47 -4.27 22.18
N TYR A 119 -13.49 -3.25 21.31
CA TYR A 119 -14.70 -2.81 20.61
C TYR A 119 -14.39 -2.31 19.20
N ALA A 120 -15.37 -2.41 18.29
CA ALA A 120 -15.30 -1.84 16.95
C ALA A 120 -16.68 -1.56 16.35
N ILE A 121 -16.75 -0.59 15.44
CA ILE A 121 -17.77 -0.57 14.39
C ILE A 121 -17.24 -1.38 13.22
N VAL A 122 -18.03 -2.35 12.79
CA VAL A 122 -17.78 -3.16 11.59
C VAL A 122 -18.96 -3.04 10.63
N MET A 123 -18.76 -3.56 9.43
CA MET A 123 -19.79 -3.80 8.42
C MET A 123 -19.87 -5.31 8.20
N GLU A 124 -20.96 -5.93 8.66
CA GLU A 124 -21.23 -7.37 8.52
C GLU A 124 -22.37 -7.59 7.51
N GLY A 125 -22.09 -8.30 6.42
CA GLY A 125 -23.06 -8.53 5.34
C GLY A 125 -23.68 -7.23 4.79
N GLY A 126 -22.85 -6.19 4.69
CA GLY A 126 -23.24 -4.84 4.24
C GLY A 126 -24.06 -4.02 5.25
N LYS A 127 -24.12 -4.41 6.53
CA LYS A 127 -24.85 -3.70 7.59
C LYS A 127 -23.87 -3.20 8.64
N ALA A 128 -24.06 -2.00 9.18
CA ALA A 128 -23.28 -1.57 10.33
C ALA A 128 -23.54 -2.52 11.51
N ALA A 129 -22.49 -2.83 12.27
CA ALA A 129 -22.59 -3.54 13.53
C ALA A 129 -21.59 -3.00 14.56
N LEU A 130 -21.97 -3.03 15.84
CA LEU A 130 -21.09 -2.78 16.97
C LEU A 130 -20.69 -4.14 17.56
N LYS A 131 -19.39 -4.40 17.66
CA LYS A 131 -18.83 -5.56 18.35
C LYS A 131 -18.19 -5.12 19.67
N ILE A 132 -18.45 -5.85 20.75
CA ILE A 132 -17.81 -5.69 22.06
C ILE A 132 -17.41 -7.08 22.57
N GLY A 133 -16.20 -7.21 23.09
CA GLY A 133 -15.69 -8.47 23.64
C GLY A 133 -14.80 -8.23 24.86
N ASP A 134 -14.81 -9.19 25.79
CA ASP A 134 -14.04 -9.17 27.03
C ASP A 134 -12.86 -10.16 27.04
N GLY A 135 -12.62 -10.84 25.93
CA GLY A 135 -11.64 -11.92 25.81
C GLY A 135 -12.19 -13.32 26.12
N SER A 136 -13.41 -13.43 26.61
CA SER A 136 -14.11 -14.70 26.88
C SER A 136 -15.42 -14.83 26.08
N SER A 137 -16.08 -13.71 25.84
CA SER A 137 -17.36 -13.61 25.14
C SER A 137 -17.41 -12.37 24.25
N VAL A 138 -18.19 -12.47 23.19
CA VAL A 138 -18.38 -11.40 22.21
C VAL A 138 -19.87 -11.19 21.99
N GLU A 139 -20.32 -9.95 22.07
CA GLU A 139 -21.67 -9.54 21.69
C GLU A 139 -21.63 -8.58 20.50
N THR A 140 -22.57 -8.78 19.57
CA THR A 140 -22.72 -7.95 18.37
C THR A 140 -24.12 -7.35 18.31
N LEU A 141 -24.21 -6.04 18.08
CA LEU A 141 -25.44 -5.32 17.78
C LEU A 141 -25.43 -4.89 16.31
N THR A 142 -26.36 -5.36 15.49
CA THR A 142 -26.44 -5.02 14.05
C THR A 142 -27.55 -4.00 13.77
N SER A 143 -27.35 -3.13 12.78
CA SER A 143 -28.34 -2.10 12.40
C SER A 143 -29.61 -2.68 11.78
N GLY A 144 -29.48 -3.80 11.05
CA GLY A 144 -30.58 -4.54 10.44
C GLY A 144 -30.90 -4.16 8.98
N ALA A 145 -30.31 -3.09 8.43
CA ALA A 145 -30.49 -2.67 7.05
C ALA A 145 -29.19 -2.77 6.25
N VAL A 146 -29.26 -3.30 5.02
CA VAL A 146 -28.11 -3.39 4.11
C VAL A 146 -27.89 -2.01 3.47
N MET A 147 -26.65 -1.54 3.50
CA MET A 147 -26.22 -0.31 2.82
C MET A 147 -26.18 -0.51 1.30
N HIS A 148 -26.00 0.58 0.58
CA HIS A 148 -25.66 0.55 -0.84
C HIS A 148 -24.19 0.90 -1.05
N GLU A 149 -23.57 0.22 -2.01
CA GLU A 149 -22.24 0.61 -2.49
C GLU A 149 -22.27 2.05 -3.00
N ARG A 150 -21.14 2.71 -2.80
CA ARG A 150 -20.83 4.01 -3.39
C ARG A 150 -21.79 5.12 -2.95
N ARG A 151 -22.23 5.08 -1.69
CA ARG A 151 -23.04 6.13 -1.04
C ARG A 151 -22.54 6.50 0.33
N TRP A 152 -22.74 7.76 0.71
CA TRP A 152 -22.32 8.26 2.02
C TRP A 152 -23.32 7.87 3.11
N TYR A 153 -22.81 7.24 4.16
CA TYR A 153 -23.52 6.93 5.40
C TYR A 153 -22.83 7.59 6.58
N PHE A 154 -23.63 8.05 7.53
CA PHE A 154 -23.18 8.28 8.88
C PHE A 154 -23.34 6.99 9.68
N VAL A 155 -22.25 6.51 10.25
CA VAL A 155 -22.24 5.36 11.17
C VAL A 155 -21.69 5.77 12.53
N ALA A 156 -22.37 5.35 13.60
CA ALA A 156 -21.94 5.63 14.96
C ALA A 156 -22.39 4.53 15.91
N ALA A 157 -21.57 4.22 16.91
CA ALA A 157 -21.88 3.32 17.98
C ALA A 157 -21.54 3.97 19.32
N SER A 158 -22.46 3.88 20.26
CA SER A 158 -22.34 4.44 21.61
C SER A 158 -22.64 3.36 22.63
N PHE A 159 -21.83 3.27 23.67
CA PHE A 159 -21.96 2.28 24.73
C PHE A 159 -21.75 2.92 26.11
N ASP A 160 -22.66 2.66 27.03
CA ASP A 160 -22.56 3.05 28.44
C ASP A 160 -22.31 1.81 29.31
N ALA A 161 -21.13 1.72 29.92
CA ALA A 161 -20.75 0.57 30.74
C ALA A 161 -21.56 0.44 32.03
N ALA A 162 -22.06 1.55 32.58
CA ALA A 162 -22.82 1.53 33.83
C ALA A 162 -24.19 0.89 33.64
N THR A 163 -24.84 1.18 32.50
CA THR A 163 -26.18 0.66 32.18
C THR A 163 -26.16 -0.57 31.27
N GLY A 164 -25.09 -0.74 30.49
CA GLY A 164 -25.00 -1.70 29.39
C GLY A 164 -25.74 -1.25 28.13
N GLU A 165 -26.25 -0.02 28.08
CA GLU A 165 -26.98 0.48 26.92
C GLU A 165 -26.04 0.71 25.74
N ALA A 166 -26.35 0.06 24.62
CA ALA A 166 -25.67 0.19 23.35
C ALA A 166 -26.63 0.77 22.31
N THR A 167 -26.18 1.79 21.58
CA THR A 167 -26.90 2.36 20.44
C THR A 167 -26.01 2.33 19.21
N LEU A 168 -26.58 1.90 18.09
CA LEU A 168 -25.95 1.89 16.78
C LEU A 168 -26.79 2.70 15.79
N VAL A 169 -26.12 3.53 15.00
CA VAL A 169 -26.70 4.44 14.02
C VAL A 169 -26.15 4.10 12.64
N GLN A 170 -27.03 3.95 11.66
CA GLN A 170 -26.70 3.86 10.23
C GLN A 170 -27.68 4.74 9.46
N GLU A 171 -27.18 5.84 8.90
CA GLU A 171 -28.02 6.82 8.22
C GLU A 171 -27.41 7.26 6.88
N PRO A 172 -28.10 7.01 5.73
CA PRO A 172 -27.65 7.58 4.46
C PRO A 172 -27.77 9.10 4.50
N LEU A 173 -26.78 9.80 3.94
CA LEU A 173 -26.80 11.27 3.85
C LEU A 173 -27.76 11.77 2.77
N VAL A 174 -27.97 10.97 1.72
CA VAL A 174 -28.95 11.22 0.66
C VAL A 174 -29.98 10.11 0.68
N ARG A 175 -31.26 10.46 0.77
CA ARG A 175 -32.36 9.48 0.76
C ARG A 175 -33.03 9.47 -0.61
N TYR A 176 -33.18 8.29 -1.19
CA TYR A 176 -34.05 8.09 -2.34
C TYR A 176 -35.34 7.40 -1.92
N ALA A 177 -36.42 7.68 -2.64
CA ALA A 177 -37.72 7.09 -2.35
C ALA A 177 -37.69 5.58 -2.59
N GLY A 178 -38.16 4.79 -1.62
CA GLY A 178 -38.25 3.33 -1.72
C GLY A 178 -37.06 2.56 -1.15
N GLU A 179 -36.02 3.25 -0.68
CA GLU A 179 -34.84 2.61 -0.09
C GLU A 179 -35.00 2.44 1.43
N GLY A 180 -34.62 1.24 1.90
CA GLY A 180 -34.70 0.82 3.30
C GLY A 180 -33.34 0.67 3.97
N ASP A 181 -32.36 1.48 3.57
CA ASP A 181 -30.96 1.43 3.97
C ASP A 181 -30.63 2.27 5.24
N LYS A 182 -31.59 3.06 5.72
CA LYS A 182 -31.53 3.71 7.04
C LYS A 182 -31.95 2.73 8.14
N ALA A 183 -31.10 2.51 9.14
CA ALA A 183 -31.49 1.78 10.34
C ALA A 183 -30.70 2.19 11.58
N ASN A 184 -31.38 2.22 12.73
CA ASN A 184 -30.77 2.42 14.03
C ASN A 184 -31.20 1.27 14.94
N ALA A 185 -30.30 0.82 15.81
CA ALA A 185 -30.56 -0.26 16.75
C ALA A 185 -30.14 0.15 18.16
N THR A 186 -30.89 -0.31 19.16
CA THR A 186 -30.54 -0.14 20.58
C THR A 186 -30.74 -1.48 21.28
N SER A 187 -29.81 -1.82 22.16
CA SER A 187 -29.89 -3.03 22.98
C SER A 187 -29.19 -2.81 24.32
N THR A 188 -29.43 -3.71 25.27
CA THR A 188 -28.62 -3.81 26.49
C THR A 188 -27.64 -4.96 26.31
N MET A 189 -26.34 -4.66 26.28
CA MET A 189 -25.27 -5.64 26.17
C MET A 189 -24.73 -5.98 27.56
N ALA A 190 -24.52 -7.27 27.82
CA ALA A 190 -23.99 -7.76 29.10
C ALA A 190 -22.45 -7.69 29.13
N VAL A 191 -21.81 -7.90 27.98
CA VAL A 191 -20.35 -7.83 27.82
C VAL A 191 -19.85 -6.39 27.95
N ARG A 192 -18.66 -6.24 28.52
CA ARG A 192 -17.92 -4.98 28.62
C ARG A 192 -16.65 -5.07 27.78
N PRO A 193 -16.18 -3.97 27.17
CA PRO A 193 -14.95 -4.02 26.39
C PRO A 193 -13.78 -4.41 27.30
N GLY A 194 -13.15 -5.53 26.97
CA GLY A 194 -11.88 -5.94 27.55
C GLY A 194 -10.73 -5.06 27.05
N LYS A 195 -9.51 -5.43 27.44
CA LYS A 195 -8.31 -4.77 26.92
C LYS A 195 -8.16 -5.13 25.43
N GLY A 196 -8.38 -4.15 24.56
CA GLY A 196 -8.09 -4.25 23.13
C GLY A 196 -6.60 -4.07 22.81
N ALA A 197 -6.29 -4.01 21.52
CA ALA A 197 -4.95 -3.80 20.99
C ALA A 197 -4.78 -2.33 20.51
N ARG A 198 -4.14 -2.10 19.36
CA ARG A 198 -3.98 -0.75 18.79
C ARG A 198 -5.34 -0.24 18.34
N PHE A 199 -5.54 1.07 18.36
CA PHE A 199 -6.71 1.62 17.69
C PHE A 199 -6.42 1.70 16.20
N LEU A 200 -7.27 1.09 15.38
CA LEU A 200 -7.15 1.07 13.93
C LEU A 200 -8.38 1.73 13.28
N ILE A 201 -8.18 2.32 12.10
CA ILE A 201 -9.24 2.80 11.20
C ILE A 201 -9.08 2.05 9.88
N ALA A 202 -10.19 1.54 9.33
CA ALA A 202 -10.26 0.67 8.16
C ALA A 202 -9.73 -0.77 8.34
N ALA A 203 -9.49 -1.21 9.58
CA ALA A 203 -9.03 -2.56 9.91
C ALA A 203 -9.30 -2.91 11.38
N HIS A 204 -9.12 -4.18 11.76
CA HIS A 204 -8.96 -4.62 13.15
C HIS A 204 -7.62 -5.31 13.37
N ASN A 205 -7.20 -5.45 14.63
CA ASN A 205 -5.94 -6.09 14.96
C ASN A 205 -6.06 -7.62 14.81
N THR A 206 -5.01 -8.22 14.27
CA THR A 206 -4.72 -9.65 14.34
C THR A 206 -3.74 -9.93 15.50
N ALA A 207 -3.20 -11.15 15.56
CA ALA A 207 -2.20 -11.55 16.56
C ALA A 207 -1.11 -10.47 16.76
N SER A 208 -0.82 -10.13 18.01
CA SER A 208 -0.03 -8.95 18.37
C SER A 208 1.48 -9.03 18.01
N ASP A 209 1.99 -10.20 17.64
CA ASP A 209 3.42 -10.52 17.50
C ASP A 209 3.85 -10.97 16.08
N GLY A 210 2.94 -10.94 15.10
CA GLY A 210 3.23 -11.28 13.70
C GLY A 210 3.58 -10.09 12.80
N ALA A 211 4.09 -10.39 11.60
CA ALA A 211 4.29 -9.38 10.55
C ALA A 211 2.96 -8.83 9.98
N ILE A 212 1.92 -9.66 10.01
CA ILE A 212 0.54 -9.25 9.70
C ILE A 212 -0.10 -8.79 11.01
N VAL A 213 -0.36 -7.50 11.11
CA VAL A 213 -0.86 -6.82 12.31
C VAL A 213 -2.33 -6.39 12.18
N ALA A 214 -2.89 -6.43 10.97
CA ALA A 214 -4.21 -5.95 10.66
C ALA A 214 -4.93 -6.84 9.63
N ASP A 215 -6.24 -7.03 9.83
CA ASP A 215 -7.15 -7.76 8.94
C ASP A 215 -8.56 -7.14 9.03
N GLY A 216 -9.57 -7.75 8.40
CA GLY A 216 -10.92 -7.23 8.32
C GLY A 216 -10.94 -5.88 7.63
N LEU A 217 -10.18 -5.74 6.55
CA LEU A 217 -9.93 -4.46 5.89
C LEU A 217 -11.18 -3.88 5.23
N PHE A 218 -11.39 -2.58 5.38
CA PHE A 218 -12.51 -1.86 4.81
C PHE A 218 -12.22 -1.31 3.41
N ASN A 219 -13.06 -1.69 2.45
CA ASN A 219 -13.06 -1.14 1.11
C ASN A 219 -14.05 0.03 1.03
N GLY A 220 -13.51 1.23 0.84
CA GLY A 220 -14.29 2.45 0.67
C GLY A 220 -13.66 3.67 1.31
N LYS A 221 -14.44 4.75 1.38
CA LYS A 221 -13.94 6.00 1.96
C LYS A 221 -14.37 6.17 3.40
N ILE A 222 -13.48 6.74 4.22
CA ILE A 222 -13.78 7.18 5.58
C ILE A 222 -13.45 8.67 5.69
N ASP A 223 -14.34 9.41 6.35
CA ASP A 223 -14.22 10.84 6.62
C ASP A 223 -14.63 11.14 8.07
N THR A 224 -13.92 12.08 8.71
CA THR A 224 -14.18 12.58 10.06
C THR A 224 -14.40 11.47 11.11
N PRO A 225 -13.49 10.47 11.23
CA PRO A 225 -13.59 9.51 12.32
C PRO A 225 -13.37 10.21 13.66
N SER A 226 -14.02 9.73 14.71
CA SER A 226 -13.86 10.28 16.06
C SER A 226 -14.16 9.27 17.16
N VAL A 227 -13.55 9.50 18.32
CA VAL A 227 -13.68 8.69 19.53
C VAL A 227 -13.92 9.59 20.73
N VAL A 228 -14.90 9.23 21.54
CA VAL A 228 -15.28 9.94 22.76
C VAL A 228 -15.39 8.94 23.90
N ASN A 229 -14.91 9.29 25.10
CA ASN A 229 -14.85 8.42 26.28
C ASN A 229 -16.18 8.30 27.07
N ARG A 230 -17.31 8.55 26.41
CA ARG A 230 -18.64 8.40 26.99
C ARG A 230 -19.70 8.12 25.94
N ALA A 231 -20.83 7.59 26.39
CA ALA A 231 -22.02 7.48 25.56
C ALA A 231 -22.57 8.87 25.18
N LEU A 232 -22.82 9.08 23.89
CA LEU A 232 -23.34 10.33 23.35
C LEU A 232 -24.79 10.18 22.87
N SER A 233 -25.52 11.29 22.92
CA SER A 233 -26.79 11.39 22.21
C SER A 233 -26.57 11.61 20.72
N ARG A 234 -27.56 11.23 19.91
CA ARG A 234 -27.59 11.47 18.47
C ARG A 234 -27.44 12.95 18.07
N ALA A 235 -27.82 13.90 18.93
CA ALA A 235 -27.60 15.32 18.69
C ALA A 235 -26.15 15.76 18.96
N ALA A 236 -25.49 15.17 19.96
CA ALA A 236 -24.07 15.44 20.23
C ALA A 236 -23.17 14.86 19.12
N MET A 237 -23.50 13.67 18.61
CA MET A 237 -22.80 13.01 17.50
C MET A 237 -22.73 13.88 16.23
N GLU A 238 -23.81 14.59 15.88
CA GLU A 238 -23.84 15.45 14.70
C GLU A 238 -22.82 16.59 14.75
N ARG A 239 -22.60 17.16 15.93
CA ARG A 239 -21.70 18.31 16.10
C ARG A 239 -20.24 17.95 15.81
N LEU A 240 -19.87 16.67 15.93
CA LEU A 240 -18.52 16.19 15.64
C LEU A 240 -18.23 16.09 14.13
N LYS A 241 -19.26 16.06 13.27
CA LYS A 241 -19.09 16.05 11.80
C LYS A 241 -18.43 17.32 11.25
N GLU A 242 -18.47 18.42 12.01
CA GLU A 242 -17.88 19.70 11.64
C GLU A 242 -16.34 19.73 11.73
N ARG A 243 -15.70 18.60 12.09
CA ARG A 243 -14.23 18.48 12.28
C ARG A 243 -13.68 19.48 13.30
N LYS A 244 -14.51 19.85 14.29
CA LYS A 244 -14.16 20.76 15.39
C LYS A 244 -14.68 20.18 16.69
N VAL A 245 -13.83 20.15 17.71
CA VAL A 245 -14.22 19.67 19.04
C VAL A 245 -15.18 20.68 19.69
N PRO A 246 -16.41 20.28 20.03
CA PRO A 246 -17.33 21.13 20.77
C PRO A 246 -16.82 21.42 22.18
N ARG A 247 -17.01 22.66 22.67
CA ARG A 247 -16.46 23.10 23.96
C ARG A 247 -16.91 22.24 25.15
N ASP A 248 -18.14 21.78 25.13
CA ASP A 248 -18.74 20.91 26.14
C ASP A 248 -18.27 19.45 26.06
N LEU A 249 -17.59 19.06 24.98
CA LEU A 249 -16.97 17.74 24.80
C LEU A 249 -15.44 17.80 24.91
N ALA A 250 -14.85 18.95 25.26
CA ALA A 250 -13.41 19.17 25.16
C ALA A 250 -12.57 18.20 26.01
N THR A 251 -13.12 17.70 27.11
CA THR A 251 -12.50 16.70 27.99
C THR A 251 -12.89 15.26 27.66
N ASP A 252 -13.90 15.09 26.81
CA ASP A 252 -14.50 13.78 26.52
C ASP A 252 -13.99 13.21 25.18
N VAL A 253 -13.68 14.08 24.22
CA VAL A 253 -13.11 13.66 22.93
C VAL A 253 -11.71 13.11 23.18
N VAL A 254 -11.55 11.82 22.89
CA VAL A 254 -10.25 11.13 22.90
C VAL A 254 -9.49 11.47 21.62
N ALA A 255 -10.17 11.41 20.47
CA ALA A 255 -9.60 11.80 19.19
C ALA A 255 -10.70 12.26 18.21
N LEU A 256 -10.36 13.20 17.33
CA LEU A 256 -11.18 13.65 16.21
C LEU A 256 -10.24 13.91 15.03
N TRP A 257 -10.26 13.06 14.00
CA TRP A 257 -9.34 13.21 12.88
C TRP A 257 -9.92 14.09 11.77
N ASP A 258 -9.18 15.13 11.39
CA ASP A 258 -9.43 15.91 10.18
C ASP A 258 -8.47 15.42 9.08
N LEU A 259 -8.95 14.49 8.25
CA LEU A 259 -8.14 13.86 7.21
C LEU A 259 -7.84 14.80 6.03
N SER A 260 -8.39 16.02 6.02
CA SER A 260 -8.07 17.07 5.05
C SER A 260 -6.79 17.86 5.37
N LYS A 261 -6.18 17.61 6.54
CA LYS A 261 -4.89 18.22 6.90
C LYS A 261 -3.74 17.46 6.26
N GLU A 262 -2.78 18.21 5.72
CA GLU A 262 -1.51 17.70 5.15
C GLU A 262 -1.72 16.48 4.26
N MET A 263 -2.66 16.60 3.29
CA MET A 263 -3.06 15.49 2.42
C MET A 263 -1.94 14.98 1.49
N ASN A 264 -0.84 15.70 1.40
CA ASN A 264 0.41 15.28 0.74
C ASN A 264 1.33 14.45 1.65
N GLY A 265 0.89 14.10 2.87
CA GLY A 265 1.65 13.31 3.83
C GLY A 265 0.94 12.02 4.27
N ILE A 266 1.62 11.25 5.12
CA ILE A 266 1.20 9.92 5.58
C ILE A 266 0.64 9.94 7.01
N ILE A 267 0.18 11.10 7.49
CA ILE A 267 -0.34 11.28 8.85
C ILE A 267 -1.83 11.61 8.83
N ALA A 268 -2.61 10.90 9.64
CA ALA A 268 -4.00 11.24 9.96
C ALA A 268 -4.00 12.18 11.18
N HIS A 269 -4.30 13.46 10.96
CA HIS A 269 -4.19 14.47 12.01
C HIS A 269 -5.42 14.49 12.93
N ASP A 270 -5.24 14.03 14.16
CA ASP A 270 -6.14 14.35 15.27
C ASP A 270 -6.09 15.86 15.61
N VAL A 271 -7.23 16.53 15.49
CA VAL A 271 -7.42 17.96 15.81
C VAL A 271 -7.93 18.19 17.24
N SER A 272 -8.07 17.14 18.04
CA SER A 272 -8.32 17.25 19.48
C SER A 272 -7.09 17.80 20.23
N ALA A 273 -7.28 18.12 21.51
CA ALA A 273 -6.18 18.53 22.38
C ALA A 273 -5.16 17.41 22.64
N ASN A 274 -5.53 16.14 22.43
CA ASN A 274 -4.70 14.98 22.75
C ASN A 274 -3.67 14.64 21.67
N ARG A 275 -3.90 15.08 20.43
CA ARG A 275 -3.00 14.89 19.28
C ARG A 275 -2.62 13.43 19.06
N HIS A 276 -3.60 12.53 19.15
CA HIS A 276 -3.47 11.13 18.80
C HIS A 276 -3.44 10.96 17.27
N HIS A 277 -2.40 11.50 16.64
CA HIS A 277 -2.18 11.37 15.21
C HIS A 277 -1.99 9.89 14.84
N GLY A 278 -2.57 9.47 13.72
CA GLY A 278 -2.41 8.11 13.20
C GLY A 278 -1.44 8.06 12.03
N ALA A 279 -0.75 6.94 11.88
CA ALA A 279 0.09 6.65 10.72
C ALA A 279 -0.74 5.92 9.65
N LEU A 280 -0.67 6.38 8.41
CA LEU A 280 -1.25 5.66 7.28
C LEU A 280 -0.32 4.50 6.90
N VAL A 281 -0.88 3.30 6.78
CA VAL A 281 -0.18 2.08 6.35
C VAL A 281 -0.61 1.74 4.94
N ASN A 282 0.35 1.32 4.10
CA ASN A 282 0.14 0.96 2.69
C ASN A 282 -0.49 2.04 1.80
N MET A 283 -0.27 3.32 2.10
CA MET A 283 -0.57 4.45 1.20
C MET A 283 -2.01 4.47 0.63
N PRO A 284 -3.07 4.52 1.47
CA PRO A 284 -4.42 4.68 0.97
C PRO A 284 -4.58 6.00 0.19
N THR A 285 -5.54 6.06 -0.73
CA THR A 285 -5.73 7.24 -1.58
C THR A 285 -6.29 8.42 -0.78
N ARG A 286 -5.48 9.48 -0.65
CA ARG A 286 -5.82 10.73 0.04
C ARG A 286 -6.40 11.77 -0.91
N ALA A 287 -6.87 12.88 -0.32
CA ALA A 287 -7.52 13.97 -1.04
C ALA A 287 -8.73 13.48 -1.86
N MET A 288 -9.49 12.56 -1.30
CA MET A 288 -10.70 12.04 -1.92
C MET A 288 -11.88 12.93 -1.55
N LYS A 289 -12.80 13.11 -2.50
CA LYS A 289 -14.04 13.86 -2.28
C LYS A 289 -14.72 13.36 -1.01
N GLY A 290 -14.88 14.24 -0.04
CA GLY A 290 -15.54 13.99 1.22
C GLY A 290 -17.06 14.00 1.11
N TRP A 291 -17.72 13.73 2.23
CA TRP A 291 -19.17 13.70 2.33
C TRP A 291 -19.84 15.04 2.04
N ASN A 292 -19.10 16.13 2.22
CA ASN A 292 -19.52 17.52 2.05
C ASN A 292 -19.11 18.12 0.70
N HIS A 293 -18.56 17.33 -0.23
CA HIS A 293 -18.21 17.81 -1.57
C HIS A 293 -19.47 18.12 -2.38
N ASP A 294 -19.60 19.36 -2.85
CA ASP A 294 -20.79 19.88 -3.55
C ASP A 294 -20.54 20.20 -5.04
N GLY A 295 -19.36 19.88 -5.58
CA GLY A 295 -18.98 20.21 -6.96
C GLY A 295 -18.53 21.66 -7.20
N SER A 296 -18.49 22.52 -6.19
CA SER A 296 -18.11 23.95 -6.34
C SER A 296 -16.62 24.18 -6.61
N GLU A 297 -15.78 23.24 -6.18
CA GLU A 297 -14.33 23.26 -6.40
C GLU A 297 -13.86 21.84 -6.71
N MET A 298 -13.01 21.70 -7.73
CA MET A 298 -12.51 20.43 -8.25
C MET A 298 -11.04 20.19 -7.90
N VAL A 299 -10.33 21.22 -7.42
CA VAL A 299 -8.94 21.15 -6.99
C VAL A 299 -8.88 21.11 -5.46
N TRP A 300 -8.39 19.99 -4.91
CA TRP A 300 -8.40 19.75 -3.47
C TRP A 300 -7.58 20.77 -2.66
N THR A 301 -6.53 21.36 -3.24
CA THR A 301 -5.71 22.37 -2.57
C THR A 301 -6.43 23.71 -2.39
N HIS A 302 -7.43 24.01 -3.22
CA HIS A 302 -8.18 25.26 -3.15
C HIS A 302 -9.29 25.23 -2.09
N LYS A 303 -9.90 24.06 -1.87
CA LYS A 303 -10.99 23.85 -0.90
C LYS A 303 -10.80 22.53 -0.15
N PRO A 304 -9.73 22.39 0.66
CA PRO A 304 -9.32 21.13 1.29
C PRO A 304 -10.42 20.51 2.16
N GLU A 305 -11.27 21.32 2.77
CA GLU A 305 -12.39 20.85 3.59
C GLU A 305 -13.39 19.97 2.82
N HIS A 306 -13.44 20.02 1.49
CA HIS A 306 -14.26 19.14 0.63
C HIS A 306 -13.59 17.80 0.28
N TYR A 307 -12.35 17.60 0.69
CA TYR A 307 -11.51 16.46 0.31
C TYR A 307 -10.96 15.70 1.54
N GLY A 308 -11.68 15.78 2.66
CA GLY A 308 -11.31 15.13 3.92
C GLY A 308 -11.62 13.64 4.00
N ALA A 309 -11.74 12.95 2.87
CA ALA A 309 -11.87 11.51 2.83
C ALA A 309 -10.56 10.84 2.41
N ILE A 310 -10.33 9.66 2.97
CA ILE A 310 -9.30 8.71 2.53
C ILE A 310 -10.03 7.46 2.02
N HIS A 311 -9.62 6.95 0.85
CA HIS A 311 -10.14 5.71 0.26
C HIS A 311 -9.16 4.57 0.59
N PHE A 312 -9.67 3.60 1.33
CA PHE A 312 -8.95 2.41 1.78
C PHE A 312 -9.33 1.20 0.93
N HIS A 313 -8.37 0.31 0.72
CA HIS A 313 -8.54 -0.94 -0.01
C HIS A 313 -7.85 -2.08 0.73
N ASP A 314 -8.35 -3.28 0.50
CA ASP A 314 -7.79 -4.50 1.09
C ASP A 314 -6.55 -5.04 0.38
N ASP A 315 -6.20 -4.48 -0.78
CA ASP A 315 -5.12 -4.91 -1.68
C ASP A 315 -4.09 -3.79 -1.95
N ASP A 316 -4.20 -2.65 -1.27
CA ASP A 316 -3.16 -1.61 -1.24
C ASP A 316 -1.83 -2.18 -0.70
N LEU A 317 -0.71 -1.92 -1.36
CA LEU A 317 0.61 -2.33 -0.88
C LEU A 317 1.66 -1.28 -1.23
N TYR A 318 2.34 -0.75 -0.21
CA TYR A 318 3.47 0.15 -0.40
C TYR A 318 4.82 -0.52 -0.09
N ASP A 319 4.94 -1.20 1.05
CA ASP A 319 6.18 -1.84 1.47
C ASP A 319 5.86 -3.21 2.06
N CYS A 320 6.53 -4.27 1.57
CA CYS A 320 6.39 -5.60 2.13
C CYS A 320 6.89 -5.67 3.58
N GLY A 321 7.75 -4.75 4.01
CA GLY A 321 8.23 -4.66 5.40
C GLY A 321 9.14 -5.80 5.81
N TRP A 322 9.79 -6.44 4.83
CA TRP A 322 10.69 -7.58 5.06
C TRP A 322 11.98 -7.14 5.73
N GLU A 323 12.49 -7.98 6.61
CA GLU A 323 13.82 -7.84 7.18
C GLU A 323 14.89 -8.05 6.09
N SER A 324 16.00 -7.32 6.20
CA SER A 324 17.11 -7.43 5.25
C SER A 324 17.99 -8.62 5.58
N ASP A 325 18.37 -9.40 4.57
CA ASP A 325 19.18 -10.60 4.71
C ASP A 325 20.65 -10.36 4.32
N ALA A 326 20.88 -9.37 3.46
CA ALA A 326 22.21 -8.97 3.00
C ALA A 326 22.28 -7.47 2.71
N SER A 327 23.48 -6.90 2.81
CA SER A 327 23.73 -5.50 2.47
C SER A 327 25.01 -5.40 1.65
N TRP A 328 25.00 -4.55 0.63
CA TRP A 328 26.17 -4.31 -0.20
C TRP A 328 26.47 -2.82 -0.32
N THR A 329 27.66 -2.43 0.11
CA THR A 329 28.18 -1.08 -0.13
C THR A 329 28.94 -1.10 -1.44
N VAL A 330 28.49 -0.31 -2.41
CA VAL A 330 29.05 -0.31 -3.76
C VAL A 330 30.53 0.12 -3.71
N PRO A 331 31.49 -0.71 -4.13
CA PRO A 331 32.91 -0.37 -4.08
C PRO A 331 33.25 0.86 -4.92
N GLN A 332 34.27 1.60 -4.49
CA GLN A 332 34.82 2.70 -5.29
C GLN A 332 35.33 2.18 -6.63
N GLY A 333 35.06 2.92 -7.71
CA GLY A 333 35.45 2.54 -9.06
C GLY A 333 34.54 1.50 -9.74
N THR A 334 33.43 1.10 -9.10
CA THR A 334 32.37 0.34 -9.79
C THR A 334 31.89 1.14 -11.00
N LYS A 335 31.87 0.51 -12.17
CA LYS A 335 31.42 1.14 -13.42
C LYS A 335 29.94 1.52 -13.30
N SER A 336 29.55 2.67 -13.85
CA SER A 336 28.14 2.96 -14.00
C SER A 336 27.48 1.96 -14.96
N GLY A 337 26.26 1.51 -14.65
CA GLY A 337 25.59 0.49 -15.45
C GLY A 337 24.39 -0.16 -14.75
N THR A 338 23.87 -1.20 -15.42
CA THR A 338 22.75 -2.01 -14.95
C THR A 338 23.27 -3.24 -14.21
N TYR A 339 22.75 -3.47 -13.01
CA TYR A 339 23.16 -4.57 -12.15
C TYR A 339 21.94 -5.34 -11.63
N CYS A 340 22.16 -6.59 -11.25
CA CYS A 340 21.18 -7.35 -10.49
C CYS A 340 21.86 -8.08 -9.34
N VAL A 341 21.07 -8.40 -8.34
CA VAL A 341 21.30 -9.56 -7.48
C VAL A 341 20.68 -10.77 -8.16
N GLU A 342 21.48 -11.78 -8.50
CA GLU A 342 21.01 -13.11 -8.90
C GLU A 342 20.85 -13.96 -7.64
N LEU A 343 19.61 -14.37 -7.38
CA LEU A 343 19.25 -15.31 -6.32
C LEU A 343 19.01 -16.69 -6.90
N THR A 344 19.51 -17.74 -6.24
CA THR A 344 19.22 -19.13 -6.62
C THR A 344 19.00 -20.03 -5.40
N GLN A 345 18.00 -20.91 -5.47
CA GLN A 345 17.74 -21.96 -4.47
C GLN A 345 17.18 -23.19 -5.16
N GLY A 346 18.00 -24.24 -5.29
CA GLY A 346 17.61 -25.43 -6.05
C GLY A 346 17.35 -25.09 -7.53
N ASP A 347 16.12 -25.26 -7.99
CA ASP A 347 15.66 -24.89 -9.33
C ASP A 347 15.04 -23.48 -9.40
N GLN A 348 14.86 -22.82 -8.26
CA GLN A 348 14.32 -21.47 -8.17
C GLN A 348 15.42 -20.44 -8.43
N TRP A 349 15.03 -19.35 -9.09
CA TRP A 349 15.86 -18.19 -9.29
C TRP A 349 15.03 -16.92 -9.26
N PHE A 350 15.65 -15.79 -8.93
CA PHE A 350 15.03 -14.47 -8.96
C PHE A 350 16.11 -13.40 -9.17
N TYR A 351 15.76 -12.30 -9.85
CA TYR A 351 16.67 -11.17 -10.02
C TYR A 351 16.13 -9.94 -9.29
N ILE A 352 16.97 -9.29 -8.50
CA ILE A 352 16.69 -7.97 -7.91
C ILE A 352 17.51 -6.93 -8.68
N SER A 353 16.86 -6.16 -9.55
CA SER A 353 17.53 -5.21 -10.42
C SER A 353 17.78 -3.87 -9.74
N PHE A 354 18.93 -3.25 -10.01
CA PHE A 354 19.31 -1.91 -9.53
C PHE A 354 20.36 -1.29 -10.46
N TYR A 355 20.65 0.00 -10.27
CA TYR A 355 21.57 0.77 -11.10
C TYR A 355 22.71 1.33 -10.27
N VAL A 356 23.91 1.30 -10.84
CA VAL A 356 25.05 2.04 -10.31
C VAL A 356 25.25 3.27 -11.18
N ARG A 357 25.17 4.45 -10.57
CA ARG A 357 25.40 5.74 -11.22
C ARG A 357 26.74 6.34 -10.81
N PRO A 358 27.33 7.25 -11.60
CA PRO A 358 28.55 7.94 -11.19
C PRO A 358 28.30 8.85 -9.98
N PRO A 359 29.37 9.23 -9.23
CA PRO A 359 29.23 10.21 -8.16
C PRO A 359 28.68 11.55 -8.66
N THR A 360 27.86 12.23 -7.85
CA THR A 360 27.24 13.52 -8.19
C THR A 360 28.30 14.52 -8.69
N GLY A 361 28.04 15.14 -9.85
CA GLY A 361 28.92 16.13 -10.49
C GLY A 361 30.21 15.57 -11.09
N LYS A 362 30.36 14.23 -11.18
CA LYS A 362 31.56 13.56 -11.71
C LYS A 362 31.18 12.51 -12.74
N PRO A 363 30.69 12.91 -13.94
CA PRO A 363 30.33 11.96 -14.98
C PRO A 363 31.56 11.12 -15.37
N THR A 364 31.33 9.83 -15.65
CA THR A 364 32.38 8.94 -16.17
C THR A 364 32.29 8.72 -17.67
N ALA A 365 31.23 9.23 -18.30
CA ALA A 365 31.03 9.25 -19.75
C ALA A 365 30.43 10.58 -20.23
N LYS A 366 30.43 10.77 -21.56
CA LYS A 366 29.79 11.92 -22.21
C LYS A 366 28.30 11.71 -22.50
N LEU A 367 27.88 10.45 -22.54
CA LEU A 367 26.50 10.04 -22.76
C LEU A 367 25.92 9.57 -21.42
N ALA A 368 24.71 10.02 -21.10
CA ALA A 368 23.88 9.42 -20.07
C ALA A 368 22.72 8.64 -20.71
N LEU A 369 22.49 7.42 -20.25
CA LEU A 369 21.24 6.69 -20.47
C LEU A 369 20.31 6.97 -19.29
N LEU A 370 19.21 7.69 -19.55
CA LEU A 370 18.16 7.95 -18.57
C LEU A 370 17.17 6.79 -18.57
N VAL A 371 17.23 5.99 -17.51
CA VAL A 371 16.37 4.85 -17.26
C VAL A 371 15.03 5.30 -16.70
N ALA A 372 13.96 4.88 -17.36
CA ALA A 372 12.58 5.25 -17.06
C ALA A 372 12.00 4.54 -15.81
N THR A 373 12.63 4.69 -14.64
CA THR A 373 12.20 4.01 -13.40
C THR A 373 10.79 4.38 -12.96
N CYS A 374 10.32 5.59 -13.23
CA CYS A 374 8.91 5.95 -12.98
C CYS A 374 7.95 5.10 -13.81
N SER A 375 8.32 4.81 -15.05
CA SER A 375 7.54 3.93 -15.92
C SER A 375 7.58 2.49 -15.43
N TYR A 376 8.71 2.03 -14.91
CA TYR A 376 8.77 0.70 -14.28
C TYR A 376 7.79 0.60 -13.11
N TYR A 377 7.71 1.62 -12.25
CA TYR A 377 6.79 1.60 -11.11
C TYR A 377 5.33 1.61 -11.56
N ALA A 378 4.98 2.33 -12.63
CA ALA A 378 3.62 2.30 -13.14
C ALA A 378 3.21 0.88 -13.57
N TYR A 379 4.12 0.13 -14.20
CA TYR A 379 3.89 -1.23 -14.72
C TYR A 379 4.25 -2.35 -13.74
N VAL A 380 4.64 -2.05 -12.49
CA VAL A 380 5.08 -3.06 -11.54
C VAL A 380 4.00 -4.10 -11.26
N ASN A 381 4.34 -5.38 -11.44
CA ASN A 381 3.45 -6.51 -11.20
C ASN A 381 2.07 -6.36 -11.88
N HIS A 382 2.05 -5.88 -13.13
CA HIS A 382 0.78 -5.67 -13.84
C HIS A 382 0.01 -6.98 -14.08
N HIS A 383 -1.31 -6.91 -14.03
CA HIS A 383 -2.21 -8.05 -14.24
C HIS A 383 -2.92 -8.02 -15.60
N MET A 384 -2.47 -7.13 -16.50
CA MET A 384 -3.05 -6.88 -17.82
C MET A 384 -3.28 -8.14 -18.66
N ALA A 385 -2.42 -9.16 -18.55
CA ALA A 385 -2.55 -10.38 -19.34
C ALA A 385 -3.90 -11.10 -19.13
N TYR A 386 -4.47 -11.05 -17.91
CA TYR A 386 -5.75 -11.69 -17.60
C TYR A 386 -6.86 -10.68 -17.25
N ASP A 387 -6.57 -9.61 -16.51
CA ASP A 387 -7.60 -8.64 -16.11
C ASP A 387 -8.11 -7.81 -17.29
N TRP A 388 -7.23 -7.57 -18.26
CA TRP A 388 -7.59 -6.85 -19.48
C TRP A 388 -7.89 -7.81 -20.64
N GLY A 389 -7.96 -9.13 -20.38
CA GLY A 389 -8.20 -10.35 -21.19
C GLY A 389 -8.25 -10.27 -22.72
N THR A 390 -8.77 -9.18 -23.23
CA THR A 390 -8.78 -8.69 -24.61
C THR A 390 -7.52 -7.94 -25.07
N LEU A 391 -6.59 -7.48 -24.23
CA LEU A 391 -5.49 -6.62 -24.71
C LEU A 391 -4.65 -7.29 -25.82
N GLY A 392 -4.19 -8.52 -25.58
CA GLY A 392 -3.42 -9.28 -26.58
C GLY A 392 -4.22 -9.55 -27.85
N GLU A 393 -5.47 -9.98 -27.72
CA GLU A 393 -6.32 -10.36 -28.87
C GLU A 393 -6.83 -9.15 -29.67
N HIS A 394 -7.23 -8.07 -28.99
CA HIS A 394 -7.81 -6.88 -29.61
C HIS A 394 -6.76 -5.83 -30.02
N SER A 395 -5.67 -5.68 -29.26
CA SER A 395 -4.64 -4.66 -29.54
C SER A 395 -3.41 -5.26 -30.22
N GLY A 396 -3.02 -6.49 -29.87
CA GLY A 396 -1.85 -7.17 -30.43
C GLY A 396 -2.14 -8.12 -31.60
N ASN A 397 -3.40 -8.52 -31.79
CA ASN A 397 -3.79 -9.58 -32.73
C ASN A 397 -3.02 -10.90 -32.46
N THR A 398 -2.64 -11.11 -31.20
CA THR A 398 -1.94 -12.31 -30.70
C THR A 398 -2.81 -13.01 -29.68
N PHE A 399 -2.64 -14.32 -29.51
CA PHE A 399 -3.25 -15.00 -28.37
C PHE A 399 -2.64 -14.49 -27.07
N ALA A 400 -3.45 -14.42 -26.01
CA ALA A 400 -2.93 -14.20 -24.66
C ALA A 400 -2.00 -15.37 -24.29
N ILE A 401 -0.78 -15.05 -23.88
CA ILE A 401 0.20 -16.00 -23.37
C ILE A 401 0.46 -15.59 -21.92
N PHE A 402 0.35 -16.55 -21.01
CA PHE A 402 0.68 -16.36 -19.60
C PHE A 402 2.05 -16.98 -19.35
N ASP A 403 2.95 -16.20 -18.76
CA ASP A 403 4.22 -16.73 -18.24
C ASP A 403 4.08 -17.20 -16.78
N LEU A 404 5.20 -17.57 -16.17
CA LEU A 404 5.21 -18.05 -14.79
C LEU A 404 4.96 -16.91 -13.79
N GLU A 405 5.29 -15.68 -14.16
CA GLU A 405 5.15 -14.46 -13.36
C GLU A 405 3.69 -14.05 -13.31
N ASP A 406 3.00 -14.06 -14.45
CA ASP A 406 1.57 -13.81 -14.57
C ASP A 406 0.76 -14.83 -13.77
N MET A 407 1.11 -16.12 -13.88
CA MET A 407 0.48 -17.17 -13.08
C MET A 407 0.78 -17.02 -11.59
N HIS A 408 1.99 -16.59 -11.23
CA HIS A 408 2.36 -16.35 -9.84
C HIS A 408 1.53 -15.22 -9.25
N LEU A 409 1.48 -14.08 -9.92
CA LEU A 409 0.73 -12.90 -9.48
C LEU A 409 -0.78 -13.18 -9.36
N HIS A 410 -1.35 -13.97 -10.27
CA HIS A 410 -2.74 -14.41 -10.18
C HIS A 410 -3.02 -15.24 -8.91
N MET A 411 -2.07 -16.09 -8.52
CA MET A 411 -2.20 -16.96 -7.33
C MET A 411 -1.79 -16.26 -6.03
N HIS A 412 -1.00 -15.18 -6.14
CA HIS A 412 -0.40 -14.45 -5.04
C HIS A 412 -0.67 -12.93 -5.15
N PRO A 413 -1.94 -12.51 -5.07
CA PRO A 413 -2.34 -11.11 -5.18
C PRO A 413 -1.74 -10.23 -4.05
N GLU A 414 -1.24 -10.84 -2.97
CA GLU A 414 -0.51 -10.15 -1.90
C GLU A 414 0.77 -9.45 -2.33
N HIS A 415 1.30 -9.72 -3.54
CA HIS A 415 2.41 -8.95 -4.12
C HIS A 415 1.96 -7.62 -4.75
N GLY A 416 0.68 -7.31 -4.62
CA GLY A 416 0.03 -6.04 -4.93
C GLY A 416 -0.07 -5.75 -6.43
N LEU A 417 -0.62 -4.58 -6.72
CA LEU A 417 -1.10 -4.20 -8.05
C LEU A 417 -0.22 -3.18 -8.77
N SER A 418 -0.35 -3.11 -10.10
CA SER A 418 0.14 -2.02 -10.97
C SER A 418 -0.85 -0.86 -11.01
N MET A 419 -0.39 0.33 -11.44
CA MET A 419 -1.27 1.47 -11.75
C MET A 419 -2.23 1.22 -12.93
N TYR A 420 -2.03 0.13 -13.69
CA TYR A 420 -2.92 -0.30 -14.78
C TYR A 420 -4.00 -1.29 -14.32
N ASP A 421 -3.94 -1.74 -13.06
CA ASP A 421 -4.91 -2.67 -12.52
C ASP A 421 -6.04 -1.91 -11.80
N ASN A 422 -7.04 -2.67 -11.35
CA ASN A 422 -8.07 -2.15 -10.45
C ASN A 422 -7.94 -2.85 -9.09
N HIS A 423 -8.20 -2.10 -8.04
CA HIS A 423 -8.48 -2.65 -6.72
C HIS A 423 -9.67 -3.62 -6.76
N SER A 424 -9.79 -4.45 -5.73
CA SER A 424 -10.87 -5.42 -5.53
C SER A 424 -12.27 -4.80 -5.58
N ASP A 425 -12.38 -3.50 -5.29
CA ASP A 425 -13.61 -2.70 -5.35
C ASP A 425 -13.92 -2.07 -6.73
N GLY A 426 -13.05 -2.34 -7.71
CA GLY A 426 -13.13 -1.89 -9.09
C GLY A 426 -12.66 -0.44 -9.33
N SER A 427 -12.04 0.22 -8.34
CA SER A 427 -11.39 1.52 -8.56
C SER A 427 -9.95 1.36 -9.06
N GLY A 428 -9.45 2.34 -9.81
CA GLY A 428 -8.09 2.29 -10.35
C GLY A 428 -7.02 2.54 -9.27
N VAL A 429 -5.87 1.88 -9.43
CA VAL A 429 -4.75 1.96 -8.48
C VAL A 429 -3.99 3.29 -8.65
N ALA A 430 -3.92 4.08 -7.58
CA ALA A 430 -3.28 5.40 -7.62
C ALA A 430 -1.79 5.38 -7.26
N TYR A 431 -1.33 4.36 -6.53
CA TYR A 431 0.05 4.25 -6.07
C TYR A 431 0.62 2.88 -6.36
N ALA A 432 1.88 2.86 -6.77
CA ALA A 432 2.66 1.66 -6.93
C ALA A 432 4.04 1.88 -6.33
N SER A 433 4.62 0.82 -5.76
CA SER A 433 5.90 0.90 -5.06
C SER A 433 6.88 -0.16 -5.55
N ARG A 434 8.17 0.17 -5.43
CA ARG A 434 9.31 -0.73 -5.65
C ARG A 434 9.72 -1.52 -4.41
N LEU A 435 9.18 -1.21 -3.23
CA LEU A 435 9.53 -1.86 -1.96
C LEU A 435 8.78 -3.21 -1.79
N ARG A 436 8.81 -4.01 -2.84
CA ARG A 436 8.16 -5.31 -2.95
C ARG A 436 8.81 -6.13 -4.07
N PRO A 437 8.68 -7.46 -4.10
CA PRO A 437 9.18 -8.26 -5.21
C PRO A 437 8.63 -7.80 -6.55
N PHE A 438 9.52 -7.37 -7.44
CA PHE A 438 9.17 -6.88 -8.77
C PHE A 438 9.37 -8.00 -9.79
N MET A 439 8.29 -8.72 -10.08
CA MET A 439 8.30 -9.96 -10.86
C MET A 439 8.80 -9.77 -12.29
N HIS A 440 8.40 -8.66 -12.92
CA HIS A 440 8.73 -8.35 -14.32
C HIS A 440 9.96 -7.44 -14.49
N MET A 441 10.69 -7.11 -13.42
CA MET A 441 11.90 -6.25 -13.48
C MET A 441 13.18 -7.07 -13.33
N GLY A 442 13.52 -7.81 -14.37
CA GLY A 442 14.78 -8.54 -14.42
C GLY A 442 15.08 -9.16 -15.79
N PRO A 443 16.29 -9.71 -15.96
CA PRO A 443 16.62 -10.56 -17.11
C PRO A 443 15.65 -11.72 -17.24
N ARG A 444 15.50 -12.26 -18.46
CA ARG A 444 14.61 -13.38 -18.79
C ARG A 444 13.11 -13.13 -18.60
N GLY A 445 12.71 -11.89 -18.30
CA GLY A 445 11.31 -11.47 -18.30
C GLY A 445 10.80 -11.18 -19.71
N HIS A 446 9.52 -10.81 -19.83
CA HIS A 446 8.95 -10.30 -21.09
C HIS A 446 9.75 -9.13 -21.66
N LEU A 447 9.75 -8.98 -22.98
CA LEU A 447 10.42 -7.88 -23.68
C LEU A 447 9.61 -6.57 -23.55
N TRP A 448 9.56 -6.04 -22.34
CA TRP A 448 8.91 -4.79 -21.96
C TRP A 448 9.71 -4.09 -20.88
N GLN A 449 9.67 -2.75 -20.84
CA GLN A 449 10.36 -1.92 -19.83
C GLN A 449 11.83 -2.36 -19.63
N TYR A 450 12.19 -2.85 -18.44
CA TYR A 450 13.55 -3.27 -18.08
C TYR A 450 14.23 -4.14 -19.14
N ASN A 451 13.59 -5.22 -19.59
CA ASN A 451 14.26 -6.16 -20.49
C ASN A 451 14.48 -5.54 -21.88
N ALA A 452 13.49 -4.81 -22.40
CA ALA A 452 13.61 -4.06 -23.64
C ALA A 452 14.72 -2.99 -23.57
N ASP A 453 14.86 -2.33 -22.42
CA ASP A 453 15.89 -1.33 -22.18
C ASP A 453 17.30 -1.92 -22.21
N THR A 454 17.46 -3.21 -21.88
CA THR A 454 18.76 -3.88 -22.01
C THR A 454 19.23 -4.07 -23.46
N HIS A 455 18.36 -3.94 -24.47
CA HIS A 455 18.79 -3.91 -25.88
C HIS A 455 19.64 -2.67 -26.17
N ILE A 456 19.33 -1.54 -25.52
CA ILE A 456 20.07 -0.29 -25.66
C ILE A 456 21.45 -0.45 -25.01
N THR A 457 21.51 -1.00 -23.79
CA THR A 457 22.79 -1.23 -23.10
C THR A 457 23.67 -2.22 -23.87
N ASP A 458 23.10 -3.31 -24.40
CA ASP A 458 23.86 -4.28 -25.20
C ASP A 458 24.42 -3.64 -26.48
N TRP A 459 23.62 -2.82 -27.16
CA TRP A 459 24.04 -2.11 -28.36
C TRP A 459 25.14 -1.07 -28.07
N LEU A 460 25.00 -0.27 -27.02
CA LEU A 460 26.01 0.71 -26.62
C LEU A 460 27.35 0.03 -26.31
N GLU A 461 27.33 -1.05 -25.54
CA GLU A 461 28.53 -1.82 -25.22
C GLU A 461 29.13 -2.51 -26.45
N GLU A 462 28.30 -3.08 -27.35
CA GLU A 462 28.79 -3.71 -28.60
C GLU A 462 29.49 -2.70 -29.51
N LYS A 463 29.04 -1.44 -29.50
CA LYS A 463 29.66 -0.34 -30.27
C LYS A 463 30.83 0.32 -29.56
N GLY A 464 31.14 -0.07 -28.32
CA GLY A 464 32.20 0.55 -27.52
C GLY A 464 31.90 2.02 -27.22
N ILE A 465 30.62 2.38 -27.09
CA ILE A 465 30.20 3.73 -26.69
C ILE A 465 30.19 3.74 -25.16
N GLU A 466 31.01 4.59 -24.55
CA GLU A 466 30.97 4.80 -23.09
C GLU A 466 29.73 5.61 -22.71
N PHE A 467 29.04 5.16 -21.66
CA PHE A 467 27.84 5.81 -21.12
C PHE A 467 27.77 5.64 -19.60
N ASP A 468 27.14 6.61 -18.95
CA ASP A 468 26.67 6.50 -17.57
C ASP A 468 25.18 6.14 -17.57
N VAL A 469 24.72 5.50 -16.51
CA VAL A 469 23.31 5.25 -16.24
C VAL A 469 22.84 6.18 -15.12
N ILE A 470 21.70 6.84 -15.35
CA ILE A 470 20.96 7.65 -14.39
C ILE A 470 19.48 7.25 -14.46
N THR A 471 18.71 7.48 -13.39
CA THR A 471 17.28 7.13 -13.34
C THR A 471 16.38 8.35 -13.17
N ASP A 472 15.06 8.16 -13.30
CA ASP A 472 14.09 9.21 -12.96
C ASP A 472 14.19 9.62 -11.48
N ASP A 473 14.48 8.68 -10.57
CA ASP A 473 14.71 8.97 -9.15
C ASP A 473 15.89 9.93 -8.95
N ASP A 474 16.97 9.73 -9.70
CA ASP A 474 18.14 10.61 -9.68
C ASP A 474 17.80 12.01 -10.19
N MET A 475 17.04 12.08 -11.29
CA MET A 475 16.55 13.32 -11.88
C MET A 475 15.59 14.06 -10.94
N HIS A 476 14.73 13.34 -10.22
CA HIS A 476 13.84 13.91 -9.23
C HIS A 476 14.62 14.53 -8.05
N ALA A 477 15.65 13.84 -7.58
CA ALA A 477 16.45 14.27 -6.43
C ALA A 477 17.41 15.43 -6.76
N GLU A 478 18.08 15.39 -7.92
CA GLU A 478 19.14 16.35 -8.28
C GLU A 478 18.68 17.42 -9.29
N GLY A 479 17.52 17.25 -9.89
CA GLY A 479 16.97 18.16 -10.90
C GLY A 479 17.84 18.27 -12.15
N VAL A 480 17.61 19.35 -12.91
CA VAL A 480 18.26 19.56 -14.22
C VAL A 480 19.78 19.61 -14.17
N SER A 481 20.38 19.99 -13.04
CA SER A 481 21.84 20.05 -12.88
C SER A 481 22.53 18.70 -13.10
N LEU A 482 21.83 17.58 -12.88
CA LEU A 482 22.34 16.25 -13.20
C LEU A 482 22.71 16.13 -14.69
N LEU A 483 21.88 16.71 -15.57
CA LEU A 483 22.02 16.59 -17.02
C LEU A 483 23.10 17.51 -17.61
N GLU A 484 23.41 18.62 -16.93
CA GLU A 484 24.38 19.63 -17.40
C GLU A 484 25.81 19.08 -17.53
N HIS A 485 26.07 17.91 -16.96
CA HIS A 485 27.35 17.21 -16.99
C HIS A 485 27.56 16.33 -18.24
N TYR A 486 26.54 16.16 -19.08
CA TYR A 486 26.56 15.25 -20.23
C TYR A 486 26.46 16.01 -21.57
N ASP A 487 27.19 15.53 -22.59
CA ASP A 487 27.08 16.04 -23.97
C ASP A 487 25.77 15.58 -24.63
N CYS A 488 25.24 14.43 -24.21
CA CYS A 488 24.02 13.83 -24.74
C CYS A 488 23.30 13.01 -23.65
N VAL A 489 21.97 13.07 -23.64
CA VAL A 489 21.11 12.22 -22.80
C VAL A 489 20.21 11.41 -23.73
N MET A 490 20.21 10.10 -23.55
CA MET A 490 19.39 9.16 -24.30
C MET A 490 18.33 8.57 -23.36
N THR A 491 17.08 8.52 -23.81
CA THR A 491 16.01 7.83 -23.08
C THR A 491 16.06 6.34 -23.37
N THR A 492 15.45 5.55 -22.49
CA THR A 492 15.19 4.14 -22.77
C THR A 492 13.96 3.93 -23.68
N THR A 493 13.47 2.69 -23.81
CA THR A 493 12.51 2.30 -24.86
C THR A 493 11.11 2.88 -24.67
N HIS A 494 10.67 3.09 -23.42
CA HIS A 494 9.31 3.53 -23.11
C HIS A 494 9.20 4.44 -21.87
N PRO A 495 9.73 5.68 -21.93
CA PRO A 495 9.58 6.68 -20.86
C PRO A 495 8.18 7.31 -20.90
N GLU A 496 7.18 6.64 -20.34
CA GLU A 496 5.80 7.12 -20.31
C GLU A 496 5.52 8.04 -19.11
N TYR A 497 6.17 7.77 -17.97
CA TYR A 497 6.03 8.48 -16.70
C TYR A 497 7.35 9.16 -16.32
N TYR A 498 7.26 10.35 -15.71
CA TYR A 498 8.38 11.23 -15.34
C TYR A 498 8.19 11.90 -13.99
#